data_AF-B1N2Z7-F1
#
_entry.id   AF-B1N2Z7-F1
#
_cell.length_a   1.000
_cell.length_b   1.000
_cell.length_c   1.000
_cell.angle_alpha   90.00
_cell.angle_beta   90.00
_cell.angle_gamma   90.00
#
_symmetry.space_group_name_H-M   'P 1'
#
loop_
_entity.id
_entity.type
_entity.pdbx_description
1 polymer ?
#
loop_
_entity_poly.entity_id
_entity_poly.type
_entity_poly.pdbx_seq_one_letter_code
_entity_poly.pdbx_strand_id
1 'polypeptide(L)'
;MVVSGISTSEPYLYFYNTDRMKLYKKVPIENMSYICWDPMGLFLGAVRSYLYSPHAKNGFMLYDCFGNLQFETYKTNFAGLLWRPQPTNIIKPEMAKEVESKFNECLKTMKEEDERKKEQIELEKKQRADELMKRFRSVVQKNAQLSAKEHLRAYDSGMKIIVEEIKQKKESNEEVKENITETQ
;
A
#
# COMPACT_ATOMS: atom_id res chain seq x y z
N MET A 1 -30.84 -10.46 3.72
CA MET A 1 -31.35 -10.04 2.40
C MET A 1 -30.87 -8.63 2.09
N VAL A 2 -30.49 -8.32 0.85
CA VAL A 2 -30.17 -6.95 0.42
C VAL A 2 -31.12 -6.50 -0.67
N VAL A 3 -31.62 -5.28 -0.52
CA VAL A 3 -32.44 -4.58 -1.51
C VAL A 3 -31.64 -3.39 -2.01
N SER A 4 -31.52 -3.24 -3.32
CA SER A 4 -30.72 -2.18 -3.95
C SER A 4 -31.58 -1.16 -4.67
N GLY A 5 -31.39 0.12 -4.35
CA GLY A 5 -31.98 1.27 -5.05
C GLY A 5 -31.11 1.80 -6.19
N ILE A 6 -30.37 0.94 -6.91
CA ILE A 6 -29.38 1.37 -7.92
C ILE A 6 -30.02 2.23 -9.03
N SER A 7 -31.27 1.94 -9.40
CA SER A 7 -32.00 2.68 -10.43
C SER A 7 -32.79 3.89 -9.88
N THR A 8 -32.70 4.17 -8.58
CA THR A 8 -33.46 5.23 -7.91
C THR A 8 -32.66 6.54 -7.87
N SER A 9 -33.35 7.68 -7.83
CA SER A 9 -32.73 9.01 -7.73
C SER A 9 -31.79 9.17 -6.54
N GLU A 10 -32.07 8.49 -5.43
CA GLU A 10 -31.16 8.36 -4.30
C GLU A 10 -30.75 6.89 -4.15
N PRO A 11 -29.58 6.51 -4.70
CA PRO A 11 -29.20 5.10 -4.71
C PRO A 11 -28.65 4.67 -3.34
N TYR A 12 -29.34 3.71 -2.72
CA TYR A 12 -28.95 3.11 -1.44
C TYR A 12 -28.96 1.59 -1.52
N LEU A 13 -28.09 0.96 -0.73
CA LEU A 13 -28.19 -0.45 -0.38
C LEU A 13 -28.84 -0.58 1.00
N TYR A 14 -29.87 -1.41 1.07
CA TYR A 14 -30.60 -1.71 2.30
C TYR A 14 -30.30 -3.16 2.70
N PHE A 15 -29.61 -3.32 3.81
CA PHE A 15 -29.30 -4.61 4.41
C PHE A 15 -30.40 -4.95 5.41
N TYR A 16 -31.12 -6.05 5.18
CA TYR A 16 -32.18 -6.54 6.04
C TYR A 16 -31.80 -7.86 6.70
N ASN A 17 -32.05 -7.95 8.01
CA ASN A 17 -32.08 -9.23 8.72
C ASN A 17 -33.43 -9.90 8.42
N THR A 18 -33.38 -11.09 7.83
CA THR A 18 -34.56 -11.85 7.39
C THR A 18 -35.34 -12.46 8.55
N ASP A 19 -34.66 -12.84 9.64
CA ASP A 19 -35.30 -13.51 10.78
C ASP A 19 -36.21 -12.56 11.55
N ARG A 20 -35.80 -11.30 11.65
CA ARG A 20 -36.53 -10.25 12.39
C ARG A 20 -37.27 -9.28 11.47
N MET A 21 -37.13 -9.41 10.16
CA MET A 21 -37.63 -8.46 9.15
C MET A 21 -37.29 -7.00 9.50
N LYS A 22 -36.07 -6.77 9.98
CA LYS A 22 -35.59 -5.44 10.40
C LYS A 22 -34.48 -4.96 9.49
N LEU A 23 -34.51 -3.66 9.19
CA LEU A 23 -33.40 -2.98 8.54
C LEU A 23 -32.21 -3.02 9.49
N TYR A 24 -31.11 -3.58 8.98
CA TYR A 24 -29.83 -3.65 9.68
C TYR A 24 -28.99 -2.41 9.38
N LYS A 25 -28.79 -2.11 8.09
CA LYS A 25 -27.97 -0.98 7.66
C LYS A 25 -28.44 -0.39 6.34
N LYS A 26 -28.39 0.93 6.23
CA LYS A 26 -28.61 1.68 4.99
C LYS A 26 -27.26 2.27 4.57
N VAL A 27 -26.82 1.98 3.34
CA VAL A 27 -25.51 2.42 2.82
C VAL A 27 -25.72 3.21 1.54
N PRO A 28 -25.25 4.47 1.46
CA PRO A 28 -25.29 5.23 0.22
C PRO A 28 -24.35 4.59 -0.81
N ILE A 29 -24.84 4.45 -2.03
CA ILE A 29 -24.04 4.03 -3.18
C ILE A 29 -24.18 5.07 -4.27
N GLU A 30 -23.19 5.17 -5.14
CA GLU A 30 -23.19 6.15 -6.21
C GLU A 30 -22.80 5.45 -7.51
N ASN A 31 -23.57 5.68 -8.58
CA ASN A 31 -23.24 5.27 -9.95
C ASN A 31 -22.83 3.79 -10.09
N MET A 32 -23.50 2.90 -9.34
CA MET A 32 -23.27 1.45 -9.44
C MET A 32 -24.03 0.90 -10.65
N SER A 33 -23.42 -0.04 -11.36
CA SER A 33 -24.04 -0.72 -12.49
C SER A 33 -24.85 -1.93 -12.01
N TYR A 34 -24.25 -2.77 -11.16
CA TYR A 34 -24.91 -3.96 -10.61
C TYR A 34 -24.27 -4.37 -9.28
N ILE A 35 -24.94 -5.27 -8.58
CA ILE A 35 -24.45 -5.92 -7.37
C ILE A 35 -24.41 -7.44 -7.55
N CYS A 36 -23.47 -8.10 -6.88
CA CYS A 36 -23.33 -9.55 -6.91
C CYS A 36 -22.90 -10.08 -5.54
N TRP A 37 -23.53 -11.17 -5.11
CA TRP A 37 -23.18 -11.87 -3.88
C TRP A 37 -22.14 -12.95 -4.14
N ASP A 38 -21.18 -13.08 -3.22
CA ASP A 38 -20.34 -14.27 -3.14
C ASP A 38 -21.22 -15.52 -2.90
N PRO A 39 -20.91 -16.69 -3.47
CA PRO A 39 -21.70 -17.91 -3.25
C PRO A 39 -21.90 -18.28 -1.77
N MET A 40 -21.02 -17.83 -0.86
CA MET A 40 -21.15 -18.05 0.57
C MET A 40 -21.94 -16.95 1.30
N GLY A 41 -22.30 -15.86 0.62
CA GLY A 41 -23.09 -14.76 1.19
C GLY A 41 -22.35 -13.90 2.21
N LEU A 42 -21.03 -14.07 2.34
CA LEU A 42 -20.21 -13.27 3.27
C LEU A 42 -19.93 -11.87 2.74
N PHE A 43 -19.73 -11.74 1.43
CA PHE A 43 -19.40 -10.47 0.79
C PHE A 43 -20.38 -10.12 -0.32
N LEU A 44 -20.67 -8.82 -0.41
CA LEU A 44 -21.44 -8.21 -1.48
C LEU A 44 -20.51 -7.32 -2.31
N GLY A 45 -20.37 -7.62 -3.60
CA GLY A 45 -19.68 -6.76 -4.55
C GLY A 45 -20.64 -5.79 -5.22
N ALA A 46 -20.43 -4.48 -5.03
CA ALA A 46 -21.07 -3.43 -5.81
C ALA A 46 -20.11 -2.95 -6.90
N VAL A 47 -20.55 -2.98 -8.15
CA VAL A 47 -19.66 -2.81 -9.31
C VAL A 47 -20.02 -1.55 -10.08
N ARG A 48 -18.99 -0.77 -10.43
CA ARG A 48 -19.04 0.33 -11.41
C ARG A 48 -18.32 -0.10 -12.68
N SER A 49 -19.08 -0.48 -13.69
CA SER A 49 -18.53 -0.97 -14.95
C SER A 49 -18.37 0.18 -15.95
N TYR A 50 -17.20 0.21 -16.57
CA TYR A 50 -16.86 1.10 -17.69
C TYR A 50 -17.82 0.92 -18.87
N LEU A 51 -18.34 -0.28 -19.10
CA LEU A 51 -19.23 -0.56 -20.24
C LEU A 51 -20.55 0.22 -20.15
N TYR A 52 -21.08 0.37 -18.93
CA TYR A 52 -22.35 1.09 -18.69
C TYR A 52 -22.12 2.57 -18.37
N SER A 53 -20.96 2.93 -17.80
CA SER A 53 -20.64 4.32 -17.48
C SER A 53 -19.17 4.66 -17.79
N PRO A 54 -18.83 4.93 -19.06
CA PRO A 54 -17.45 5.17 -19.47
C PRO A 54 -16.80 6.41 -18.84
N HIS A 55 -17.61 7.42 -18.52
CA HIS A 55 -17.16 8.72 -18.03
C HIS A 55 -17.01 8.79 -16.50
N ALA A 56 -17.43 7.76 -15.77
CA ALA A 56 -17.35 7.70 -14.31
C ALA A 56 -16.08 6.98 -13.82
N LYS A 57 -15.79 7.10 -12.51
CA LYS A 57 -14.74 6.31 -11.86
C LYS A 57 -15.17 4.85 -11.79
N ASN A 58 -14.46 3.99 -12.49
CA ASN A 58 -14.78 2.57 -12.62
C ASN A 58 -14.01 1.71 -11.62
N GLY A 59 -14.62 0.62 -11.18
CA GLY A 59 -14.08 -0.22 -10.10
C GLY A 59 -15.16 -1.01 -9.39
N PHE A 60 -14.85 -1.47 -8.17
CA PHE A 60 -15.82 -2.17 -7.32
C PHE A 60 -15.57 -1.90 -5.85
N MET A 61 -16.64 -2.03 -5.08
CA MET A 61 -16.68 -1.95 -3.63
C MET A 61 -17.13 -3.29 -3.07
N LEU A 62 -16.39 -3.82 -2.10
CA LEU A 62 -16.76 -5.02 -1.36
C LEU A 62 -17.30 -4.61 0.01
N TYR A 63 -18.56 -4.97 0.23
CA TYR A 63 -19.21 -4.85 1.51
C TYR A 63 -19.26 -6.21 2.19
N ASP A 64 -19.11 -6.21 3.51
CA ASP A 64 -19.47 -7.34 4.36
C ASP A 64 -20.99 -7.55 4.36
N CYS A 65 -21.46 -8.72 4.78
CA CYS A 65 -22.88 -9.06 4.94
C CYS A 65 -23.63 -8.10 5.88
N PHE A 66 -22.90 -7.42 6.77
CA PHE A 66 -23.40 -6.36 7.66
C PHE A 66 -23.42 -4.96 7.02
N GLY A 67 -22.96 -4.82 5.78
CA GLY A 67 -22.91 -3.54 5.06
C GLY A 67 -21.73 -2.64 5.45
N ASN A 68 -20.66 -3.20 6.01
CA ASN A 68 -19.40 -2.49 6.24
C ASN A 68 -18.53 -2.56 4.99
N LEU A 69 -17.99 -1.42 4.54
CA LEU A 69 -17.07 -1.40 3.41
C LEU A 69 -15.73 -1.99 3.85
N GLN A 70 -15.33 -3.11 3.23
CA GLN A 70 -14.08 -3.81 3.55
C GLN A 70 -12.98 -3.45 2.55
N PHE A 71 -13.36 -3.28 1.29
CA PHE A 71 -12.40 -3.02 0.23
C PHE A 71 -13.03 -2.18 -0.87
N GLU A 72 -12.24 -1.25 -1.39
CA GLU A 72 -12.62 -0.38 -2.49
C GLU A 72 -11.44 -0.26 -3.42
N THR A 73 -11.67 -0.48 -4.72
CA THR A 73 -10.62 -0.33 -5.71
C THR A 73 -11.16 0.30 -6.98
N TYR A 74 -10.29 1.09 -7.61
CA TYR A 74 -10.56 1.80 -8.83
C TYR A 74 -9.58 1.34 -9.90
N LYS A 75 -10.10 1.04 -11.09
CA LYS A 75 -9.29 0.60 -12.22
C LYS A 75 -9.79 1.25 -13.51
N THR A 76 -8.87 1.65 -14.37
CA THR A 76 -9.19 2.14 -15.70
C THR A 76 -9.84 1.04 -16.53
N ASN A 77 -10.89 1.38 -17.26
CA ASN A 77 -11.63 0.47 -18.14
C ASN A 77 -12.09 -0.84 -17.44
N PHE A 78 -12.54 -0.74 -16.19
CA PHE A 78 -13.01 -1.90 -15.43
C PHE A 78 -14.30 -2.46 -16.05
N ALA A 79 -14.24 -3.66 -16.62
CA ALA A 79 -15.39 -4.28 -17.29
C ALA A 79 -16.42 -4.85 -16.30
N GLY A 80 -15.97 -5.54 -15.26
CA GLY A 80 -16.88 -6.17 -14.31
C GLY A 80 -16.22 -7.08 -13.28
N LEU A 81 -17.02 -7.52 -12.31
CA LEU A 81 -16.66 -8.48 -11.28
C LEU A 81 -17.68 -9.61 -11.30
N LEU A 82 -17.19 -10.84 -11.27
CA LEU A 82 -18.00 -12.04 -11.08
C LEU A 82 -17.34 -12.90 -10.02
N TRP A 83 -18.14 -13.38 -9.08
CA TRP A 83 -17.67 -14.35 -8.11
C TRP A 83 -17.45 -15.70 -8.78
N ARG A 84 -16.39 -16.40 -8.37
CA ARG A 84 -16.13 -17.74 -8.85
C ARG A 84 -17.27 -18.66 -8.37
N PRO A 85 -18.00 -19.34 -9.27
CA PRO A 85 -19.02 -20.29 -8.86
C PRO A 85 -18.40 -21.36 -7.96
N GLN A 86 -19.02 -21.60 -6.82
CA GLN A 86 -18.54 -22.65 -5.92
C GLN A 86 -18.96 -24.01 -6.47
N PRO A 87 -18.06 -25.01 -6.50
CA PRO A 87 -18.45 -26.38 -6.82
C PRO A 87 -19.47 -26.89 -5.80
N THR A 88 -20.27 -27.89 -6.20
CA THR A 88 -21.25 -28.52 -5.31
C THR A 88 -20.54 -29.07 -4.07
N ASN A 89 -21.11 -28.80 -2.89
CA ASN A 89 -20.54 -29.25 -1.64
C ASN A 89 -20.48 -30.78 -1.61
N ILE A 90 -19.29 -31.33 -1.36
CA ILE A 90 -19.02 -32.77 -1.26
C ILE A 90 -19.47 -33.32 0.12
N ILE A 91 -20.01 -32.46 0.98
CA ILE A 91 -20.33 -32.76 2.37
C ILE A 91 -21.57 -33.66 2.42
N LYS A 92 -21.40 -34.86 2.99
CA LYS A 92 -22.52 -35.78 3.27
C LYS A 92 -23.44 -35.16 4.34
N PRO A 93 -24.76 -35.44 4.29
CA PRO A 93 -25.72 -34.85 5.23
C PRO A 93 -25.44 -35.18 6.71
N GLU A 94 -24.79 -36.32 7.00
CA GLU A 94 -24.37 -36.69 8.36
C GLU A 94 -23.27 -35.76 8.90
N MET A 95 -22.31 -35.41 8.05
CA MET A 95 -21.20 -34.51 8.39
C MET A 95 -21.69 -33.07 8.60
N ALA A 96 -22.76 -32.66 7.91
CA ALA A 96 -23.35 -31.34 8.11
C ALA A 96 -23.88 -31.16 9.55
N LYS A 97 -24.54 -32.18 10.11
CA LYS A 97 -25.05 -32.14 11.49
C LYS A 97 -23.92 -32.08 12.52
N GLU A 98 -22.83 -32.82 12.27
CA GLU A 98 -21.65 -32.76 13.13
C GLU A 98 -21.02 -31.36 13.11
N VAL A 99 -20.89 -30.76 11.92
CA VAL A 99 -20.37 -29.39 11.76
C VAL A 99 -21.25 -28.37 12.49
N GLU A 100 -22.58 -28.49 12.42
CA GLU A 100 -23.50 -27.63 13.18
C GLU A 100 -23.28 -27.74 14.69
N SER A 101 -23.06 -28.96 15.20
CA SER A 101 -22.83 -29.18 16.64
C SER A 101 -21.52 -28.55 17.14
N LYS A 102 -20.48 -28.55 16.31
CA LYS A 102 -19.14 -28.04 16.63
C LYS A 102 -18.91 -26.60 16.18
N PHE A 103 -19.90 -25.96 15.56
CA PHE A 103 -19.77 -24.66 14.93
C PHE A 103 -19.21 -23.58 15.89
N ASN A 104 -19.72 -23.52 17.11
CA ASN A 104 -19.30 -22.51 18.09
C ASN A 104 -17.84 -22.70 18.54
N GLU A 105 -17.40 -23.94 18.73
CA GLU A 105 -16.02 -24.26 19.09
C GLU A 105 -15.08 -23.93 17.93
N CYS A 106 -15.40 -24.40 16.72
CA CYS A 106 -14.65 -24.06 15.51
C CYS A 106 -14.55 -22.55 15.31
N LEU A 107 -15.63 -21.80 15.51
CA LEU A 107 -15.65 -20.35 15.37
C LEU A 107 -14.69 -19.68 16.37
N LYS A 108 -14.62 -20.16 17.61
CA LYS A 108 -13.71 -19.63 18.62
C LYS A 108 -12.25 -19.91 18.24
N THR A 109 -11.91 -21.15 17.92
CA THR A 109 -10.55 -21.53 17.51
C THR A 109 -10.10 -20.78 16.27
N MET A 110 -10.97 -20.66 15.25
CA MET A 110 -10.65 -19.92 14.03
C MET A 110 -10.38 -18.43 14.30
N LYS A 111 -11.16 -17.80 15.19
CA LYS A 111 -10.93 -16.40 15.59
C LYS A 111 -9.59 -16.21 16.28
N GLU A 112 -9.26 -17.08 17.23
CA GLU A 112 -7.97 -17.05 17.94
C GLU A 112 -6.79 -17.28 16.99
N GLU A 113 -6.91 -18.23 16.05
CA GLU A 113 -5.89 -18.48 15.05
C GLU A 113 -5.71 -17.30 14.07
N ASP A 114 -6.81 -16.69 13.64
CA ASP A 114 -6.78 -15.53 12.73
C ASP A 114 -6.19 -14.29 13.41
N GLU A 115 -6.49 -14.07 14.69
CA GLU A 115 -5.88 -13.00 15.48
C GLU A 115 -4.37 -13.21 15.61
N ARG A 116 -3.94 -14.42 15.99
CA ARG A 116 -2.53 -14.77 16.10
C ARG A 116 -1.78 -14.64 14.76
N LYS A 117 -2.41 -15.01 13.64
CA LYS A 117 -1.84 -14.81 12.28
C LYS A 117 -1.70 -13.33 11.94
N LYS A 118 -2.66 -12.48 12.31
CA LYS A 118 -2.57 -11.02 12.09
C LYS A 118 -1.40 -10.43 12.86
N GLU A 119 -1.26 -10.78 14.14
CA GLU A 119 -0.13 -10.34 14.97
C GLU A 119 1.22 -10.76 14.38
N GLN A 120 1.31 -12.01 13.90
CA GLN A 120 2.52 -12.50 13.24
C GLN A 120 2.85 -11.70 11.97
N ILE A 121 1.87 -11.43 11.11
CA ILE A 121 2.05 -10.65 9.88
C ILE A 121 2.50 -9.21 10.22
N GLU A 122 1.95 -8.61 11.26
CA GLU A 122 2.33 -7.26 11.70
C GLU A 122 3.77 -7.23 12.25
N LEU A 123 4.14 -8.23 13.05
CA LEU A 123 5.49 -8.37 13.56
C LEU A 123 6.51 -8.53 12.42
N GLU A 124 6.23 -9.41 11.45
CA GLU A 124 7.09 -9.62 10.29
C GLU A 124 7.24 -8.36 9.44
N LYS A 125 6.14 -7.62 9.22
CA LYS A 125 6.18 -6.32 8.52
C LYS A 125 7.05 -5.31 9.26
N LYS A 126 6.91 -5.22 10.57
CA LYS A 126 7.69 -4.31 11.42
C LYS A 126 9.17 -4.66 11.38
N GLN A 127 9.52 -5.93 11.55
CA GLN A 127 10.90 -6.41 11.46
C GLN A 127 11.52 -6.09 10.10
N ARG A 128 10.80 -6.35 9.00
CA ARG A 128 11.25 -6.02 7.64
C ARG A 128 11.47 -4.51 7.45
N ALA A 129 10.58 -3.67 7.99
CA ALA A 129 10.73 -2.23 7.95
C ALA A 129 11.95 -1.75 8.76
N ASP A 130 12.16 -2.29 9.97
CA ASP A 130 13.30 -1.98 10.83
C ASP A 130 14.63 -2.38 10.18
N GLU A 131 14.68 -3.54 9.54
CA GLU A 131 15.84 -3.99 8.76
C GLU A 131 16.15 -3.05 7.60
N LEU A 132 15.13 -2.67 6.83
CA LEU A 132 15.29 -1.74 5.71
C LEU A 132 15.78 -0.37 6.18
N MET A 133 15.24 0.13 7.30
CA MET A 133 15.67 1.39 7.91
C MET A 133 17.10 1.32 8.42
N LYS A 134 17.52 0.21 9.03
CA LYS A 134 18.92 -0.01 9.44
C LYS A 134 19.85 0.00 8.22
N ARG A 135 19.49 -0.71 7.15
CA ARG A 135 20.25 -0.71 5.89
C ARG A 135 20.36 0.70 5.32
N PHE A 136 19.24 1.41 5.21
CA PHE A 136 19.22 2.79 4.72
C PHE A 136 20.11 3.72 5.54
N ARG A 137 19.99 3.72 6.88
CA ARG A 137 20.85 4.52 7.76
C ARG A 137 22.33 4.21 7.58
N SER A 138 22.68 2.92 7.42
CA SER A 138 24.07 2.52 7.21
C SER A 138 24.65 3.06 5.89
N VAL A 139 23.83 3.08 4.82
CA VAL A 139 24.23 3.63 3.51
C VAL A 139 24.39 5.14 3.60
N VAL A 140 23.43 5.84 4.23
CA VAL A 140 23.51 7.29 4.45
C VAL A 140 24.76 7.66 5.24
N GLN A 141 25.06 6.94 6.33
CA GLN A 141 26.25 7.19 7.15
C GLN A 141 27.54 6.96 6.36
N LYS A 142 27.64 5.88 5.57
CA LYS A 142 28.79 5.61 4.71
C LYS A 142 28.97 6.70 3.66
N ASN A 143 27.90 7.14 3.02
CA ASN A 143 27.95 8.19 2.01
C ASN A 143 28.35 9.54 2.61
N ALA A 144 27.86 9.87 3.81
CA ALA A 144 28.27 11.08 4.54
C ALA A 144 29.77 11.03 4.88
N GLN A 145 30.29 9.88 5.31
CA GLN A 145 31.72 9.70 5.57
C GLN A 145 32.57 9.80 4.29
N LEU A 146 32.10 9.25 3.17
CA LEU A 146 32.79 9.35 1.88
C LEU A 146 32.83 10.80 1.40
N SER A 147 31.68 11.49 1.43
CA SER A 147 31.61 12.91 1.07
C SER A 147 32.51 13.78 1.94
N ALA A 148 32.56 13.54 3.26
CA ALA A 148 33.48 14.25 4.15
C ALA A 148 34.96 13.99 3.79
N LYS A 149 35.32 12.74 3.45
CA LYS A 149 36.68 12.39 2.97
C LYS A 149 37.00 13.03 1.62
N GLU A 150 36.04 13.10 0.71
CA GLU A 150 36.20 13.77 -0.59
C GLU A 150 36.38 15.28 -0.42
N HIS A 151 35.58 15.92 0.44
CA HIS A 151 35.76 17.32 0.80
C HIS A 151 37.13 17.59 1.42
N LEU A 152 37.61 16.72 2.31
CA LEU A 152 38.94 16.84 2.89
C LEU A 152 40.05 16.68 1.84
N ARG A 153 39.91 15.72 0.92
CA ARG A 153 40.85 15.54 -0.21
C ARG A 153 40.85 16.73 -1.14
N ALA A 154 39.69 17.28 -1.45
CA ALA A 154 39.56 18.48 -2.28
C ALA A 154 40.25 19.68 -1.60
N TYR A 155 40.06 19.84 -0.29
CA TYR A 155 40.76 20.87 0.49
C TYR A 155 42.29 20.68 0.47
N ASP A 156 42.79 19.45 0.69
CA ASP A 156 44.23 19.15 0.65
C ASP A 156 44.84 19.39 -0.74
N SER A 157 44.11 19.02 -1.81
CA SER A 157 44.53 19.29 -3.19
C SER A 157 44.54 20.79 -3.52
N GLY A 158 43.52 21.54 -3.09
CA GLY A 158 43.46 22.99 -3.27
C GLY A 158 44.57 23.71 -2.50
N MET A 159 44.90 23.22 -1.30
CA MET A 159 46.01 23.75 -0.50
C MET A 159 47.36 23.54 -1.20
N LYS A 160 47.59 22.38 -1.82
CA LYS A 160 48.80 22.14 -2.63
C LYS A 160 48.92 23.11 -3.81
N ILE A 161 47.83 23.33 -4.55
CA ILE A 161 47.81 24.26 -5.69
C ILE A 161 48.16 25.68 -5.22
N ILE A 162 47.57 26.15 -4.12
CA ILE A 162 47.86 27.50 -3.58
C ILE A 162 49.32 27.62 -3.15
N VAL A 163 49.88 26.58 -2.51
CA VAL A 163 51.28 26.58 -2.09
C VAL A 163 52.22 26.62 -3.30
N GLU A 164 51.90 25.89 -4.37
CA GLU A 164 52.66 25.90 -5.62
C GLU A 164 52.58 27.26 -6.34
N GLU A 165 51.40 27.90 -6.39
CA GLU A 165 51.25 29.25 -6.93
C GLU A 165 52.06 30.31 -6.16
N ILE A 166 52.09 30.23 -4.82
CA ILE A 166 52.89 31.14 -3.98
C ILE A 166 54.38 30.96 -4.26
N LYS A 167 54.82 29.72 -4.50
CA LYS A 167 56.22 29.42 -4.78
C LYS A 167 56.66 29.98 -6.14
N GLN A 168 55.85 29.79 -7.18
CA GLN A 168 56.08 30.36 -8.50
C GLN A 168 56.09 31.90 -8.48
N LYS A 169 55.20 32.53 -7.70
CA LYS A 169 55.18 34.00 -7.54
C LYS A 169 56.41 34.55 -6.81
N LYS A 170 57.04 33.75 -5.95
CA LYS A 170 58.30 34.14 -5.29
C LYS A 170 59.46 34.05 -6.27
N GLU A 171 59.55 32.94 -7.01
CA GLU A 171 60.57 32.73 -8.04
C GLU A 171 60.50 33.83 -9.12
N SER A 172 59.30 34.18 -9.61
CA SER A 172 59.14 35.29 -10.58
C SER A 172 59.51 36.66 -10.01
N ASN A 173 59.32 36.89 -8.71
CA ASN A 173 59.69 38.15 -8.07
C ASN A 173 61.20 38.26 -7.80
N GLU A 174 61.89 37.14 -7.64
CA GLU A 174 63.35 37.09 -7.55
C GLU A 174 63.99 37.37 -8.92
N GLU A 175 63.48 36.76 -10.00
CA GLU A 175 63.93 37.04 -11.37
C GLU A 175 63.68 38.49 -11.80
N VAL A 176 62.56 39.10 -11.40
CA VAL A 176 62.28 40.52 -11.68
C VAL A 176 63.24 41.44 -10.90
N LYS A 177 63.65 41.07 -9.68
CA LYS A 177 64.64 41.84 -8.91
C LYS A 177 66.03 41.76 -9.52
N GLU A 178 66.44 40.59 -10.01
CA GLU A 178 67.73 40.43 -10.70
C GLU A 178 67.78 41.24 -12.00
N ASN A 179 66.71 41.22 -12.80
CA ASN A 179 66.65 42.02 -14.04
C ASN A 179 66.66 43.53 -13.79
N ILE A 180 66.05 44.04 -12.71
CA ILE A 180 66.08 45.46 -12.35
C ILE A 180 67.47 45.91 -11.87
N THR A 181 68.23 45.02 -11.21
CA THR A 181 69.61 45.31 -10.78
C THR A 181 70.62 45.32 -11.93
N GLU A 182 70.31 44.70 -13.07
CA GLU A 182 71.17 44.71 -14.26
C GLU A 182 70.93 45.89 -15.20
N THR A 183 69.88 46.70 -14.99
CA THR A 183 69.54 47.85 -15.86
C THR A 183 69.90 49.24 -15.30
N GLN A 184 70.60 49.32 -14.16
CA GLN A 184 71.16 50.57 -13.60
C GLN A 184 72.69 50.60 -13.74
#